data_AF-X1QW87-F1
#
_entry.id   AF-X1QW87-F1
#
_cell.length_a   1.000
_cell.length_b   1.000
_cell.length_c   1.000
_cell.angle_alpha   90.00
_cell.angle_beta   90.00
_cell.angle_gamma   90.00
#
_symmetry.space_group_name_H-M   'P 1'
#
loop_
_entity.id
_entity.type
_entity.pdbx_description
1 polymer ?
#
loop_
_entity_poly.entity_id
_entity_poly.type
_entity_poly.pdbx_seq_one_letter_code
_entity_poly.pdbx_strand_id
1 'polypeptide(L)' 'GRLGDNIDEFVRPKGIAIDKGSRIWVVDAATEVAKIYNQQAQLLLFFGLPGNEPGMMNLPAKIVLD' A
#
# COMPACT_ATOMS: atom_id res chain seq x y z
N GLY A 1 1.26 -5.90 16.52
CA GLY A 1 1.64 -6.14 15.12
C GLY A 1 2.89 -6.98 15.11
N ARG A 2 2.99 -7.95 14.21
CA ARG A 2 4.27 -8.62 13.93
C ARG A 2 5.12 -7.70 13.05
N LEU A 3 6.44 -7.77 13.22
CA LEU A 3 7.40 -7.00 12.45
C LEU A 3 7.51 -7.64 11.06
N GLY A 4 7.27 -6.83 10.03
CA GLY A 4 7.00 -7.27 8.66
C GLY A 4 8.23 -7.62 7.85
N ASP A 5 8.43 -8.91 7.65
CA ASP A 5 9.24 -9.46 6.54
C ASP A 5 8.34 -9.97 5.39
N ASN A 6 7.02 -9.98 5.59
CA ASN A 6 6.04 -10.41 4.59
C ASN A 6 5.38 -9.22 3.89
N ILE A 7 5.16 -9.35 2.58
CA ILE A 7 4.53 -8.32 1.74
C ILE A 7 3.13 -7.93 2.22
N ASP A 8 2.46 -8.77 3.00
CA ASP A 8 1.12 -8.54 3.53
C ASP A 8 1.10 -7.78 4.87
N GLU A 9 2.27 -7.52 5.48
CA GLU A 9 2.36 -6.85 6.77
C GLU A 9 2.54 -5.33 6.64
N PHE A 10 1.90 -4.55 7.51
CA PHE A 10 2.06 -3.09 7.55
C PHE A 10 3.16 -2.70 8.52
N VAL A 11 4.07 -1.83 8.06
CA VAL A 11 5.16 -1.28 8.85
C VAL A 11 4.87 0.17 9.21
N ARG A 12 4.49 1.00 8.22
CA ARG A 12 4.16 2.41 8.44
C ARG A 12 3.08 2.89 7.47
N PRO A 13 1.82 2.46 7.64
CA PRO A 13 0.73 2.89 6.79
C PRO A 13 0.49 4.41 6.95
N LYS A 14 0.37 5.12 5.83
CA LYS A 14 0.16 6.58 5.79
C LYS A 14 -1.11 6.99 5.06
N GLY A 15 -1.49 6.24 4.02
CA GLY A 15 -2.65 6.53 3.20
C GLY A 15 -3.61 5.35 3.16
N ILE A 16 -4.91 5.62 3.21
CA ILE A 16 -5.97 4.65 2.97
C ILE A 16 -7.06 5.27 2.11
N ALA A 17 -7.61 4.49 1.17
CA ALA A 17 -8.78 4.87 0.40
C ALA A 17 -9.58 3.62 -0.01
N ILE A 18 -10.84 3.82 -0.38
CA ILE A 18 -11.72 2.76 -0.90
C ILE A 18 -12.19 3.21 -2.28
N ASP A 19 -12.06 2.35 -3.29
CA ASP A 19 -12.53 2.65 -4.64
C ASP A 19 -14.00 2.24 -4.86
N LYS A 20 -14.55 2.58 -6.04
CA LYS A 20 -15.92 2.25 -6.45
C LYS A 20 -16.19 0.73 -6.50
N GLY A 21 -15.14 -0.09 -6.62
CA GLY A 21 -15.21 -1.55 -6.55
C GLY A 21 -15.11 -2.12 -5.14
N SER A 22 -15.16 -1.27 -4.11
CA SER A 22 -14.97 -1.65 -2.70
C SER A 22 -13.63 -2.31 -2.38
N ARG A 23 -12.58 -2.01 -3.17
CA ARG A 23 -11.22 -2.44 -2.84
C ARG A 23 -10.60 -1.42 -1.89
N ILE A 24 -9.86 -1.93 -0.90
CA ILE A 24 -9.18 -1.10 0.10
C ILE A 24 -7.74 -0.90 -0.38
N TRP A 25 -7.34 0.35 -0.54
CA TRP A 25 -5.99 0.73 -0.94
C TRP A 25 -5.26 1.25 0.27
N VAL A 26 -4.06 0.75 0.54
CA VAL A 26 -3.21 1.21 1.63
C VAL A 26 -1.82 1.55 1.09
N VAL A 27 -1.32 2.73 1.44
CA VAL A 27 0.04 3.18 1.15
C VAL A 27 0.89 3.01 2.41
N ASP A 28 1.96 2.22 2.30
CA ASP A 28 2.90 2.01 3.39
C ASP A 28 4.23 2.73 3.10
N ALA A 29 4.55 3.71 3.94
CA ALA A 29 5.71 4.56 3.73
C ALA A 29 7.04 3.90 4.10
N ALA A 30 7.04 2.83 4.91
CA ALA A 30 8.28 2.18 5.32
C ALA A 30 8.70 1.09 4.33
N THR A 31 7.73 0.43 3.70
CA THR A 31 7.99 -0.54 2.63
C THR A 31 7.90 0.07 1.22
N GLU A 32 7.42 1.32 1.12
CA GLU A 32 7.35 2.11 -0.12
C GLU A 32 6.52 1.41 -1.21
N VAL A 33 5.45 0.75 -0.76
CA VAL A 33 4.49 0.04 -1.60
C VAL A 33 3.07 0.55 -1.36
N ALA A 34 2.27 0.48 -2.42
CA ALA A 34 0.82 0.54 -2.33
C ALA A 34 0.27 -0.89 -2.41
N LYS A 35 -0.67 -1.21 -1.54
CA LYS A 35 -1.30 -2.54 -1.42
C LYS A 35 -2.79 -2.40 -1.60
N ILE A 36 -3.39 -3.33 -2.32
CA ILE A 36 -4.82 -3.35 -2.66
C ILE A 36 -5.42 -4.64 -2.12
N TYR A 37 -6.49 -4.50 -1.36
CA TYR A 37 -7.19 -5.59 -0.71
C TYR A 37 -8.64 -5.66 -1.18
N ASN A 38 -9.24 -6.84 -1.09
CA ASN A 38 -10.70 -6.95 -1.12
C ASN A 38 -11.32 -6.62 0.24
N GLN A 39 -12.64 -6.65 0.32
CA GLN A 39 -13.38 -6.39 1.56
C GLN A 39 -13.11 -7.40 2.68
N GLN A 40 -12.63 -8.59 2.33
CA GLN A 40 -12.24 -9.65 3.26
C GLN A 40 -10.78 -9.51 3.72
N ALA A 41 -10.15 -8.35 3.45
CA ALA A 41 -8.75 -8.06 3.77
C ALA A 41 -7.75 -9.05 3.14
N GLN A 42 -8.11 -9.66 2.00
CA GLN A 42 -7.19 -10.49 1.23
C GLN A 42 -6.44 -9.60 0.24
N LEU A 43 -5.11 -9.68 0.25
CA LEU A 43 -4.25 -8.95 -0.67
C LEU A 43 -4.53 -9.40 -2.11
N LEU A 44 -4.89 -8.44 -2.96
CA LEU A 44 -5.15 -8.65 -4.39
C LEU A 44 -3.92 -8.31 -5.23
N LEU A 45 -3.28 -7.19 -4.92
CA LEU A 45 -2.14 -6.65 -5.66
C LEU A 45 -1.33 -5.72 -4.76
N PHE A 46 -0.04 -5.60 -5.05
CA PHE A 46 0.79 -4.52 -4.55
C PHE A 46 1.68 -4.01 -5.68
N PHE A 47 2.14 -2.76 -5.56
CA PHE A 47 3.10 -2.17 -6.48
C PHE A 47 3.95 -1.10 -5.80
N GLY A 48 5.06 -0.76 -6.45
CA GLY A 48 6.09 0.13 -5.92
C GLY A 48 7.27 -0.63 -5.33
N LEU A 49 8.31 0.14 -5.05
CA LEU A 49 9.55 -0.29 -4.43
C LEU A 49 10.32 0.97 -4.01
N PRO A 50 11.23 0.85 -3.04
CA PRO A 50 12.12 1.95 -2.66
C PRO A 50 12.94 2.52 -3.81
N GLY A 51 12.92 3.85 -3.94
CA GLY A 51 13.86 4.58 -4.79
C GLY A 51 13.24 5.77 -5.53
N ASN A 52 13.96 6.24 -6.54
CA ASN A 52 13.63 7.49 -7.25
C ASN A 52 13.46 7.31 -8.77
N GLU A 53 13.46 6.07 -9.26
CA GLU A 53 13.22 5.76 -10.67
C GLU A 53 11.71 5.70 -10.98
N PRO A 54 11.29 5.81 -12.25
CA PRO A 54 9.90 5.63 -12.64
C PRO A 54 9.30 4.33 -12.10
N GLY A 55 8.16 4.43 -11.40
CA GLY A 55 7.49 3.30 -10.76
C GLY A 55 7.96 2.98 -9.33
N MET A 56 9.03 3.62 -8.86
CA MET A 56 9.47 3.57 -7.46
C MET A 56 8.74 4.61 -6.62
N MET A 57 8.81 4.45 -5.30
CA MET A 57 8.26 5.40 -4.33
C MET A 57 9.32 5.75 -3.29
N ASN A 58 9.22 6.98 -2.79
CA ASN A 58 10.06 7.49 -1.71
C ASN A 58 9.17 8.15 -0.66
N LEU A 59 9.05 7.51 0.50
CA LEU A 59 8.22 7.93 1.63
C LEU A 59 6.78 8.35 1.25
N PRO A 60 6.01 7.51 0.53
CA PRO A 60 4.69 7.88 0.06
C PRO A 60 3.72 8.09 1.24
N ALA A 61 2.84 9.09 1.13
CA ALA A 61 1.99 9.52 2.25
C ALA A 61 0.49 9.41 1.96
N LYS A 62 -0.02 10.21 1.02
CA LYS A 62 -1.45 10.29 0.71
C LYS A 62 -1.78 9.50 -0.55
N ILE A 63 -2.95 8.86 -0.56
CA ILE A 63 -3.58 8.31 -1.76
C ILE A 63 -4.90 9.04 -2.01
N VAL A 64 -5.20 9.30 -3.28
CA VAL A 64 -6.46 9.87 -3.75
C VAL A 64 -6.91 9.04 -4.95
N LEU A 65 -8.20 8.72 -4.98
CA LEU A 65 -8.85 7.96 -6.04
C LEU A 65 -9.87 8.87 -6.74
N ASP A 66 -10.14 8.60 -8.01
CA ASP A 66 -11.11 9.32 -8.85
C ASP A 66 -12.50 8.63 -8.90
#